data_AF-A0A8W8I8V0-F1
#
_entry.id   AF-A0A8W8I8V0-F1
#
_cell.length_a   1.000
_cell.length_b   1.000
_cell.length_c   1.000
_cell.angle_alpha   90.00
_cell.angle_beta   90.00
_cell.angle_gamma   90.00
#
_symmetry.space_group_name_H-M   'P 1'
#
loop_
_entity.id
_entity.type
_entity.pdbx_description
1 polymer ?
#
loop_
_entity_poly.entity_id
_entity_poly.type
_entity_poly.pdbx_seq_one_letter_code
_entity_poly.pdbx_strand_id
1 'polypeptide(L)'
;EQESMARLKKLMTIMDSMNDKELDSLDGERLFTRQTGRIQRVARGAGVSIREVNELLAQYKKFAQMVKKMGGIKGLFKGGDMSKNVNPSQMAKLNQQMAKMMDPRVLQQMGGMQGLQGMMRQFQQGAAGKFGNMFGNMDR
;
A
#
# COMPACT_ATOMS: atom_id res chain seq x y z
N GLU A 1 -16.25 12.42 3.22
CA GLU A 1 -15.99 11.54 4.39
C GLU A 1 -17.22 10.76 4.84
N GLN A 2 -18.39 11.37 5.01
CA GLN A 2 -19.64 10.66 5.39
C GLN A 2 -20.01 9.53 4.42
N GLU A 3 -19.86 9.73 3.11
CA GLU A 3 -20.13 8.71 2.10
C GLU A 3 -19.19 7.48 2.24
N SER A 4 -17.92 7.71 2.53
CA SER A 4 -16.93 6.65 2.79
C SER A 4 -17.30 5.83 4.03
N MET A 5 -17.78 6.49 5.09
CA MET A 5 -18.23 5.83 6.32
C MET A 5 -19.52 5.04 6.10
N ALA A 6 -20.49 5.59 5.36
CA ALA A 6 -21.71 4.87 4.99
C ALA A 6 -21.40 3.61 4.17
N ARG A 7 -20.43 3.70 3.25
CA ARG A 7 -19.95 2.56 2.46
C ARG A 7 -19.29 1.49 3.33
N LEU A 8 -18.42 1.87 4.25
CA LEU A 8 -17.78 0.93 5.19
C LEU A 8 -18.81 0.24 6.08
N LYS A 9 -19.77 1.00 6.61
CA LYS A 9 -20.87 0.45 7.43
C LYS A 9 -21.70 -0.57 6.63
N LYS A 10 -22.02 -0.27 5.38
CA LYS A 10 -22.71 -1.22 4.50
C LYS A 10 -21.90 -2.51 4.30
N LEU A 11 -20.59 -2.42 4.08
CA LEU A 11 -19.73 -3.61 3.96
C LEU A 11 -19.75 -4.45 5.25
N MET A 12 -19.69 -3.81 6.42
CA MET A 12 -19.82 -4.49 7.71
C MET A 12 -21.15 -5.21 7.83
N THR A 13 -22.27 -4.54 7.54
CA THR A 13 -23.62 -5.15 7.60
C THR A 13 -23.77 -6.36 6.66
N ILE A 14 -23.13 -6.33 5.48
CA ILE A 14 -23.11 -7.49 4.58
C ILE A 14 -22.31 -8.65 5.20
N MET A 15 -21.15 -8.36 5.80
CA MET A 15 -20.32 -9.36 6.47
C MET A 15 -21.00 -9.95 7.73
N ASP A 16 -21.79 -9.16 8.46
CA ASP A 16 -22.58 -9.64 9.60
C ASP A 16 -23.62 -10.71 9.22
N SER A 17 -24.01 -10.78 7.93
CA SER A 17 -24.93 -11.80 7.41
C SER A 17 -24.23 -13.07 6.90
N MET A 18 -22.89 -13.11 6.96
CA MET A 18 -22.09 -14.29 6.67
C MET A 18 -21.92 -15.16 7.93
N ASN A 19 -21.69 -16.46 7.73
CA ASN A 19 -21.32 -17.34 8.85
C ASN A 19 -19.79 -17.44 9.02
N ASP A 20 -19.34 -17.95 10.16
CA ASP A 20 -17.91 -18.11 10.49
C ASP A 20 -17.14 -18.85 9.39
N LYS A 21 -17.71 -19.92 8.81
CA LYS A 21 -17.07 -20.67 7.72
C LYS A 21 -16.88 -19.84 6.45
N GLU A 22 -17.76 -18.88 6.19
CA GLU A 22 -17.63 -17.97 5.05
C GLU A 22 -16.59 -16.87 5.33
N LEU A 23 -16.52 -16.39 6.57
CA LEU A 23 -15.57 -15.34 7.00
C LEU A 23 -14.13 -15.87 7.13
N ASP A 24 -13.97 -17.08 7.65
CA ASP A 24 -12.66 -17.72 7.88
C ASP A 24 -12.09 -18.39 6.62
N SER A 25 -12.86 -18.43 5.53
CA SER A 25 -12.43 -19.06 4.29
C SER A 25 -11.34 -18.23 3.60
N LEU A 26 -10.15 -18.82 3.45
CA LEU A 26 -9.05 -18.26 2.65
C LEU A 26 -9.40 -18.06 1.17
N ASP A 27 -10.47 -18.72 0.70
CA ASP A 27 -10.93 -18.72 -0.69
C ASP A 27 -12.44 -18.35 -0.73
N GLY A 28 -12.84 -17.38 0.10
CA GLY A 28 -14.24 -16.96 0.29
C GLY A 28 -14.98 -16.67 -1.03
N GLU A 29 -14.38 -15.92 -1.95
CA GLU A 29 -14.99 -15.62 -3.26
C GLU A 29 -15.36 -16.88 -4.05
N ARG A 30 -14.50 -17.91 -4.02
CA ARG A 30 -14.75 -19.18 -4.69
C ARG A 30 -15.88 -19.96 -4.03
N LEU A 31 -16.01 -19.88 -2.70
CA LEU A 31 -17.09 -20.49 -1.93
C LEU A 31 -18.46 -19.90 -2.33
N PHE A 32 -18.56 -18.57 -2.40
CA PHE A 32 -19.78 -17.88 -2.83
C PHE A 32 -20.12 -18.13 -4.31
N THR A 33 -19.10 -18.22 -5.17
CA THR A 33 -19.30 -18.50 -6.61
C THR A 33 -19.83 -19.92 -6.86
N ARG A 34 -19.34 -20.92 -6.10
CA ARG A 34 -19.80 -22.31 -6.23
C ARG A 34 -21.19 -22.55 -5.65
N GLN A 35 -21.58 -21.77 -4.65
CA GLN A 35 -22.85 -21.92 -3.95
C GLN A 35 -23.60 -20.59 -3.96
N THR A 36 -24.19 -20.26 -5.10
CA THR A 36 -24.91 -18.99 -5.33
C THR A 36 -26.06 -18.74 -4.34
N GLY A 37 -26.61 -19.80 -3.73
CA GLY A 37 -27.58 -19.68 -2.63
C GLY A 37 -27.05 -18.91 -1.41
N ARG A 38 -25.72 -18.94 -1.16
CA ARG A 38 -25.08 -18.14 -0.10
C ARG A 38 -25.21 -16.64 -0.38
N ILE A 39 -25.01 -16.24 -1.63
CA ILE A 39 -25.14 -14.84 -2.05
C ILE A 39 -26.58 -14.36 -1.83
N GLN A 40 -27.57 -15.17 -2.20
CA GLN A 40 -28.98 -14.83 -1.98
C GLN A 40 -29.33 -14.71 -0.49
N ARG A 41 -28.83 -15.63 0.34
CA ARG A 41 -29.04 -15.60 1.80
C ARG A 41 -28.43 -14.35 2.42
N VAL A 42 -27.17 -14.05 2.11
CA VAL A 42 -26.47 -12.86 2.62
C VAL A 42 -27.17 -11.58 2.18
N ALA A 43 -27.55 -11.47 0.90
CA ALA A 43 -28.26 -10.31 0.37
C ALA A 43 -29.58 -10.05 1.13
N ARG A 44 -30.37 -11.11 1.35
CA ARG A 44 -31.61 -11.02 2.13
C ARG A 44 -31.37 -10.66 3.59
N GLY A 45 -30.38 -11.28 4.23
CA GLY A 45 -30.05 -11.03 5.64
C GLY A 45 -29.56 -9.60 5.91
N ALA A 46 -28.78 -9.04 4.97
CA ALA A 46 -28.24 -7.69 5.09
C ALA A 46 -29.16 -6.60 4.53
N GLY A 47 -30.28 -6.96 3.90
CA GLY A 47 -31.19 -6.00 3.26
C GLY A 47 -30.57 -5.30 2.05
N VAL A 48 -29.70 -5.98 1.31
CA VAL A 48 -28.99 -5.43 0.13
C VAL A 48 -29.31 -6.24 -1.14
N SER A 49 -28.92 -5.70 -2.29
CA SER A 49 -29.02 -6.42 -3.55
C SER A 49 -27.94 -7.51 -3.69
N ILE A 50 -28.23 -8.54 -4.49
CA ILE A 50 -27.25 -9.57 -4.90
C ILE A 50 -26.01 -8.92 -5.54
N ARG A 51 -26.19 -7.82 -6.26
CA ARG A 51 -25.11 -7.08 -6.90
C ARG A 51 -24.14 -6.51 -5.86
N GLU A 52 -24.63 -5.91 -4.78
CA GLU A 52 -23.78 -5.35 -3.72
C GLU A 52 -22.94 -6.43 -3.01
N VAL A 53 -23.49 -7.62 -2.81
CA VAL A 53 -22.72 -8.76 -2.27
C VAL A 53 -21.60 -9.17 -3.23
N ASN A 54 -21.88 -9.25 -4.53
CA ASN A 54 -20.85 -9.55 -5.54
C ASN A 54 -19.77 -8.45 -5.62
N GLU A 55 -20.17 -7.18 -5.50
CA GLU A 55 -19.23 -6.06 -5.47
C GLU A 55 -18.31 -6.12 -4.24
N LEU A 56 -18.83 -6.51 -3.06
CA LEU A 56 -18.02 -6.77 -1.87
C LEU A 56 -17.00 -7.89 -2.12
N LEU A 57 -17.43 -9.04 -2.66
CA LEU A 57 -16.56 -10.17 -2.95
C LEU A 57 -15.44 -9.81 -3.94
N ALA A 58 -15.77 -9.03 -4.98
CA ALA A 58 -14.80 -8.54 -5.93
C ALA A 58 -13.78 -7.57 -5.29
N GLN A 59 -14.22 -6.71 -4.37
CA GLN A 59 -13.34 -5.81 -3.63
C GLN A 59 -12.43 -6.57 -2.67
N TYR A 60 -12.96 -7.58 -1.97
CA TYR A 60 -12.20 -8.48 -1.12
C TYR A 60 -11.06 -9.16 -1.91
N LYS A 61 -11.35 -9.70 -3.09
CA LYS A 61 -10.33 -10.34 -3.95
C LYS A 61 -9.17 -9.39 -4.28
N LYS A 62 -9.47 -8.14 -4.64
CA LYS A 62 -8.45 -7.11 -4.90
C LYS A 62 -7.66 -6.76 -3.65
N PHE A 63 -8.34 -6.62 -2.51
CA PHE A 63 -7.72 -6.30 -1.23
C PHE A 63 -6.79 -7.43 -0.76
N ALA A 64 -7.22 -8.69 -0.85
CA ALA A 64 -6.40 -9.86 -0.52
C ALA A 64 -5.11 -9.90 -1.36
N GLN A 65 -5.19 -9.58 -2.67
CA GLN A 65 -4.01 -9.47 -3.52
C GLN A 65 -3.08 -8.34 -3.08
N MET A 66 -3.61 -7.18 -2.71
CA MET A 66 -2.82 -6.05 -2.22
C MET A 66 -2.12 -6.38 -0.90
N VAL A 67 -2.85 -6.93 0.07
CA VAL A 67 -2.32 -7.40 1.36
C VAL A 67 -1.22 -8.42 1.14
N LYS A 68 -1.41 -9.39 0.23
CA LYS A 68 -0.37 -10.37 -0.12
C LYS A 68 0.88 -9.72 -0.71
N LYS A 69 0.73 -8.77 -1.64
CA LYS A 69 1.85 -8.03 -2.25
C LYS A 69 2.63 -7.20 -1.24
N MET A 70 1.96 -6.67 -0.22
CA MET A 70 2.58 -5.83 0.82
C MET A 70 3.11 -6.65 2.01
N GLY A 71 3.10 -7.98 1.97
CA GLY A 71 3.62 -8.81 3.06
C GLY A 71 2.68 -8.91 4.27
N GLY A 72 1.37 -8.85 4.02
CA GLY A 72 0.33 -8.94 5.03
C GLY A 72 -0.17 -7.59 5.52
N ILE A 73 -1.14 -7.62 6.44
CA ILE A 73 -1.80 -6.44 7.00
C ILE A 73 -0.77 -5.49 7.65
N LYS A 74 0.23 -6.07 8.35
CA LYS A 74 1.32 -5.31 8.96
C LYS A 74 2.11 -4.50 7.93
N GLY A 75 2.37 -5.03 6.73
CA GLY A 75 3.11 -4.30 5.71
C GLY A 75 2.29 -3.22 5.00
N LEU A 76 0.98 -3.43 4.87
CA LEU A 76 0.04 -2.40 4.38
C LEU A 76 -0.03 -1.21 5.34
N PHE A 77 -0.20 -1.46 6.65
CA PHE A 77 -0.30 -0.37 7.64
C PHE A 77 1.04 0.27 8.01
N LYS A 78 2.16 -0.46 7.88
CA LYS A 78 3.50 0.13 7.98
C LYS A 78 3.85 1.01 6.78
N GLY A 79 3.11 0.87 5.67
CA GLY A 79 3.26 1.63 4.42
C GLY A 79 2.67 3.05 4.43
N GLY A 80 2.11 3.53 5.55
CA GLY A 80 1.74 4.94 5.70
C GLY A 80 2.95 5.90 5.64
N ASP A 81 4.15 5.36 5.76
CA ASP A 81 5.43 6.03 5.53
C ASP A 81 6.07 5.40 4.28
N MET A 82 5.50 5.69 3.09
CA MET A 82 5.99 5.16 1.79
C MET A 82 7.49 5.47 1.54
N SER A 83 8.07 6.40 2.30
CA SER A 83 9.49 6.75 2.26
C SER A 83 10.41 5.73 2.96
N LYS A 84 9.91 4.96 3.94
CA LYS A 84 10.76 4.09 4.78
C LYS A 84 10.77 2.62 4.38
N ASN A 85 9.90 2.22 3.47
CA ASN A 85 9.71 0.82 3.08
C ASN A 85 10.24 0.49 1.68
N VAL A 86 11.11 1.34 1.13
CA VAL A 86 11.86 0.98 -0.07
C VAL A 86 12.82 -0.15 0.31
N ASN A 87 12.41 -1.37 0.00
CA ASN A 87 13.19 -2.58 0.23
C ASN A 87 14.59 -2.37 -0.39
N PRO A 88 15.72 -2.66 0.27
CA PRO A 88 17.06 -2.42 -0.29
C PRO A 88 17.24 -3.03 -1.69
N SER A 89 16.56 -4.15 -1.96
CA SER A 89 16.50 -4.81 -3.26
C SER A 89 15.66 -4.06 -4.30
N GLN A 90 14.58 -3.39 -3.90
CA GLN A 90 13.81 -2.49 -4.76
C GLN A 90 14.54 -1.17 -4.97
N MET A 91 15.23 -0.63 -3.96
CA MET A 91 16.14 0.51 -4.13
C MET A 91 17.27 0.17 -5.10
N ALA A 92 17.85 -1.03 -5.02
CA ALA A 92 18.88 -1.44 -5.97
C ALA A 92 18.33 -1.50 -7.40
N LYS A 93 17.11 -2.03 -7.61
CA LYS A 93 16.46 -2.03 -8.92
C LYS A 93 16.07 -0.63 -9.41
N LEU A 94 15.57 0.22 -8.51
CA LEU A 94 15.22 1.60 -8.81
C LEU A 94 16.47 2.41 -9.15
N ASN A 95 17.55 2.23 -8.39
CA ASN A 95 18.85 2.84 -8.64
C ASN A 95 19.45 2.35 -9.97
N GLN A 96 19.31 1.06 -10.29
CA GLN A 96 19.71 0.54 -11.62
C GLN A 96 18.85 1.11 -12.75
N GLN A 97 17.56 1.33 -12.55
CA GLN A 97 16.69 1.95 -13.55
C GLN A 97 16.98 3.45 -13.70
N MET A 98 17.23 4.14 -12.58
CA MET A 98 17.59 5.55 -12.57
C MET A 98 18.96 5.78 -13.22
N ALA A 99 19.94 4.91 -12.97
CA ALA A 99 21.23 4.91 -13.66
C ALA A 99 21.12 4.68 -15.18
N LYS A 100 20.07 3.97 -15.64
CA LYS A 100 19.80 3.78 -17.08
C LYS A 100 19.07 4.97 -17.73
N MET A 101 18.36 5.76 -16.94
CA MET A 101 17.65 6.96 -17.42
C MET A 101 18.48 8.24 -17.26
N MET A 102 19.52 8.24 -16.42
CA MET A 102 20.51 9.31 -16.41
C MET A 102 21.41 9.18 -17.63
N ASP A 103 21.42 10.23 -18.45
CA ASP A 103 22.31 10.31 -19.60
C ASP A 103 23.77 10.15 -19.13
N PRO A 104 24.53 9.18 -19.67
CA PRO A 104 25.92 8.94 -19.29
C PRO A 104 26.81 10.18 -19.42
N ARG A 105 26.46 11.15 -20.27
CA ARG A 105 27.20 12.43 -20.39
C ARG A 105 27.05 13.30 -19.15
N VAL A 106 25.84 13.35 -18.57
CA VAL A 106 25.57 14.09 -17.34
C VAL A 106 26.29 13.41 -16.18
N LEU A 107 26.26 12.06 -16.11
CA LEU A 107 26.98 11.31 -15.08
C LEU A 107 28.50 11.55 -15.15
N GLN A 108 29.06 11.61 -16.35
CA GLN A 108 30.49 11.86 -16.56
C GLN A 108 30.87 13.31 -16.25
N GLN A 109 29.98 14.27 -16.56
CA GLN A 109 30.13 15.69 -16.19
C GLN A 109 29.98 15.92 -14.67
N MET A 110 29.25 15.05 -13.97
CA MET A 110 29.09 15.06 -12.50
C MET A 110 30.14 14.22 -11.74
N GLY A 111 31.21 13.78 -12.40
CA GLY A 111 32.32 13.05 -11.77
C GLY A 111 32.10 11.55 -11.58
N GLY A 112 31.13 10.96 -12.27
CA GLY A 112 30.84 9.53 -12.23
C GLY A 112 30.34 9.03 -10.87
N MET A 113 30.38 7.70 -10.69
CA MET A 113 29.97 7.04 -9.45
C MET A 113 30.76 7.51 -8.20
N GLN A 114 32.03 7.93 -8.38
CA GLN A 114 32.85 8.50 -7.31
C GLN A 114 32.45 9.95 -6.96
N GLY A 115 32.10 10.77 -7.95
CA GLY A 115 31.54 12.11 -7.73
C GLY A 115 30.22 12.08 -6.97
N LEU A 116 29.34 11.12 -7.32
CA LEU A 116 28.10 10.88 -6.56
C LEU A 116 28.36 10.46 -5.11
N GLN A 117 29.39 9.66 -4.85
CA GLN A 117 29.74 9.20 -3.49
C GLN A 117 30.32 10.33 -2.63
N GLY A 118 31.10 11.24 -3.23
CA GLY A 118 31.56 12.48 -2.61
C GLY A 118 30.40 13.45 -2.33
N MET A 119 29.49 13.61 -3.29
CA MET A 119 28.28 14.42 -3.13
C MET A 119 27.34 13.85 -2.07
N MET A 120 27.21 12.53 -1.95
CA MET A 120 26.38 11.87 -0.93
C MET A 120 26.97 12.03 0.47
N ARG A 121 28.30 11.96 0.62
CA ARG A 121 28.97 12.32 1.89
C ARG A 121 28.77 13.80 2.23
N GLN A 122 28.92 14.69 1.25
CA GLN A 122 28.72 16.14 1.45
C GLN A 122 27.24 16.49 1.70
N PHE A 123 26.29 15.75 1.12
CA PHE A 123 24.86 15.92 1.36
C PHE A 123 24.44 15.33 2.71
N GLN A 124 25.01 14.19 3.12
CA GLN A 124 24.81 13.63 4.47
C GLN A 124 25.38 14.57 5.55
N GLN A 125 26.49 15.25 5.25
CA GLN A 125 27.10 16.24 6.15
C GLN A 125 26.43 17.63 6.07
N GLY A 126 25.87 18.00 4.91
CA GLY A 126 25.21 19.29 4.66
C GLY A 126 23.71 19.33 4.99
N ALA A 127 22.99 18.21 4.89
CA ALA A 127 21.59 18.10 5.29
C ALA A 127 21.44 18.03 6.82
N ALA A 128 22.44 17.49 7.54
CA ALA A 128 22.51 17.58 8.99
C ALA A 128 22.86 19.01 9.47
N GLY A 129 23.67 19.76 8.72
CA GLY A 129 24.07 21.13 9.07
C GLY A 129 23.01 22.20 8.76
N LYS A 130 22.28 22.08 7.64
CA LYS A 130 21.32 23.12 7.22
C LYS A 130 19.93 23.01 7.86
N PHE A 131 19.55 21.83 8.36
CA PHE A 131 18.35 21.68 9.22
C PHE A 131 18.64 21.97 10.70
N GLY A 132 19.87 21.73 11.18
CA GLY A 132 20.30 22.11 12.54
C GLY A 132 20.36 23.63 12.75
N ASN A 133 20.85 24.39 11.76
CA ASN A 133 20.95 25.85 11.86
C ASN A 133 19.62 26.61 11.68
N MET A 134 18.53 25.93 11.31
CA MET A 134 17.20 26.54 11.23
C MET A 134 16.38 26.34 12.51
N PHE A 135 16.72 25.33 13.32
CA PHE A 135 16.12 25.08 14.63
C PHE A 135 16.93 25.68 15.80
N GLY A 136 18.19 26.08 15.56
CA GLY A 136 19.06 26.71 16.57
C GLY A 136 18.92 28.23 16.72
N ASN A 137 18.04 28.89 15.95
CA ASN A 137 17.85 30.35 16.02
C ASN A 137 16.45 30.77 16.49
N MET A 138 15.77 29.87 17.21
CA MET A 138 14.49 30.14 17.89
C MET A 138 14.60 30.14 19.42
N ASP A 139 15.84 30.04 19.94
CA ASP A 139 16.19 30.14 21.38
C ASP A 139 17.27 31.21 21.62
N ARG A 140 17.02 32.45 21.17
CA ARG A 140 17.60 33.67 21.74
C ARG A 140 16.59 34.80 21.73
#